data_AF-A0A9D5FSU0-F1
#
_entry.id   AF-A0A9D5FSU0-F1
#
_cell.length_a   1.000
_cell.length_b   1.000
_cell.length_c   1.000
_cell.angle_alpha   90.00
_cell.angle_beta   90.00
_cell.angle_gamma   90.00
#
_symmetry.space_group_name_H-M   'P 1'
#
loop_
_entity.id
_entity.type
_entity.pdbx_description
1 polymer ?
#
loop_
_entity_poly.entity_id
_entity_poly.type
_entity_poly.pdbx_seq_one_letter_code
_entity_poly.pdbx_strand_id
1 'polypeptide(L)'
;MPTTRIVPLSLIIPPFQHQCVTETAYWHNSFFLAFTGLLRSVVNMPQKQTSKTLFLFDLRQCALGGIMEVGSRRILRAHCYFGPHIHGPERLELAIVTDGHQTQVVNGRRYDIKANHCLLVRPGETHGDYNTTQAPSTVSFVVLGVTRGGTHLLNLRRDDARRLQDALTGISPRCFRLSDDARRLFDHIVVLLFRRRQAGSGDALQDMAIQSAMATFLAEIVSSAANAPRPRPAPWLTRVLRHIDANIADHFSVKDLAKVAGASPSYFMAKFKQETGLSPNDYIYEHRIMFARKLLRRPEARITSVAHELGFSSSQHFATAFKRFTGFSPAQYRRDPAWVYLGPDHILSHLRKKSTHA
;
A
#
# COMPACT_ATOMS: atom_id res chain seq x y z
N MET A 1 40.76 17.05 16.20
CA MET A 1 39.61 16.31 15.64
C MET A 1 38.34 17.14 15.84
N PRO A 2 37.56 17.46 14.80
CA PRO A 2 36.25 18.07 14.96
C PRO A 2 35.17 16.96 15.05
N THR A 3 34.46 16.91 16.16
CA THR A 3 33.34 15.97 16.39
C THR A 3 32.13 16.32 15.51
N THR A 4 31.77 15.45 14.58
CA THR A 4 30.59 15.59 13.72
C THR A 4 29.31 15.42 14.56
N ARG A 5 28.70 16.52 14.99
CA ARG A 5 27.37 16.48 15.64
C ARG A 5 26.32 16.08 14.61
N ILE A 6 25.65 14.94 14.84
CA ILE A 6 24.48 14.51 14.07
C ILE A 6 23.34 15.48 14.38
N VAL A 7 22.83 16.17 13.36
CA VAL A 7 21.71 17.11 13.50
C VAL A 7 20.38 16.34 13.44
N PRO A 8 19.47 16.48 14.44
CA PRO A 8 18.17 15.85 14.41
C PRO A 8 17.31 16.30 13.21
N LEU A 9 16.51 15.37 12.65
CA LEU A 9 15.63 15.62 11.49
C LEU A 9 14.64 16.79 11.70
N SER A 10 14.33 17.12 12.96
CA SER A 10 13.44 18.23 13.33
C SER A 10 13.95 19.62 12.97
N LEU A 11 15.25 19.79 12.69
CA LEU A 11 15.89 21.07 12.37
C LEU A 11 16.13 21.31 10.87
N ILE A 12 15.87 20.31 10.02
CA ILE A 12 16.05 20.42 8.55
C ILE A 12 14.78 20.99 7.87
N ILE A 13 13.67 21.06 8.61
CA ILE A 13 12.43 21.72 8.18
C ILE A 13 12.46 23.15 8.74
N PRO A 14 12.48 24.22 7.91
CA PRO A 14 12.43 25.58 8.41
C PRO A 14 11.08 25.85 9.11
N PRO A 15 11.06 26.67 10.18
CA PRO A 15 9.80 27.10 10.78
C PRO A 15 9.05 27.99 9.77
N PHE A 16 7.91 27.51 9.27
CA PHE A 16 7.00 28.34 8.50
C PHE A 16 6.50 29.48 9.39
N GLN A 17 6.85 30.72 9.05
CA GLN A 17 6.38 31.89 9.79
C GLN A 17 4.85 31.97 9.71
N HIS A 18 4.23 32.37 10.81
CA HIS A 18 2.79 32.57 10.88
C HIS A 18 2.36 33.75 10.00
N GLN A 19 1.69 33.46 8.89
CA GLN A 19 0.68 34.36 8.35
C GLN A 19 -0.67 33.65 8.38
N CYS A 20 -1.50 34.08 9.33
CA CYS A 20 -2.91 33.73 9.39
C CYS A 20 -3.64 34.60 8.35
N VAL A 21 -4.20 34.00 7.31
CA VAL A 21 -5.19 34.68 6.45
C VAL A 21 -6.45 33.84 6.47
N THR A 22 -7.39 34.27 7.30
CA THR A 22 -8.76 33.79 7.31
C THR A 22 -9.57 34.60 6.32
N GLU A 23 -9.78 34.08 5.10
CA GLU A 23 -10.95 34.51 4.32
C GLU A 23 -11.34 33.50 3.24
N THR A 24 -12.64 33.31 3.10
CA THR A 24 -13.28 32.53 2.05
C THR A 24 -13.63 33.43 0.88
N ALA A 25 -13.13 33.15 -0.33
CA ALA A 25 -13.92 33.12 -1.58
C ALA A 25 -13.05 32.93 -2.85
N TYR A 26 -13.74 32.53 -3.93
CA TYR A 26 -13.40 32.59 -5.37
C TYR A 26 -11.93 32.67 -5.83
N TRP A 27 -11.48 31.70 -6.64
CA TRP A 27 -10.73 31.98 -7.87
C TRP A 27 -10.98 30.93 -8.96
N HIS A 28 -11.65 31.35 -10.03
CA HIS A 28 -11.50 30.81 -11.39
C HIS A 28 -10.62 31.82 -12.16
N ASN A 29 -9.87 31.35 -13.15
CA ASN A 29 -8.95 32.10 -14.02
C ASN A 29 -7.70 32.77 -13.40
N SER A 30 -6.55 32.23 -13.80
CA SER A 30 -5.46 32.96 -14.46
C SER A 30 -5.09 34.37 -13.95
N PHE A 31 -4.04 34.48 -13.13
CA PHE A 31 -2.76 35.11 -13.51
C PHE A 31 -1.78 35.11 -12.31
N PHE A 32 -0.82 34.16 -12.31
CA PHE A 32 0.60 34.50 -12.08
C PHE A 32 1.47 33.34 -12.61
N LEU A 33 2.19 33.62 -13.68
CA LEU A 33 3.11 32.69 -14.33
C LEU A 33 4.51 32.76 -13.68
N ALA A 34 5.30 31.71 -13.91
CA ALA A 34 6.71 31.51 -13.56
C ALA A 34 7.03 30.99 -12.14
N PHE A 35 7.03 29.65 -11.97
CA PHE A 35 8.26 28.85 -11.74
C PHE A 35 7.97 27.33 -11.70
N THR A 36 8.75 26.55 -12.46
CA THR A 36 9.10 25.12 -12.24
C THR A 36 7.99 24.08 -11.96
N GLY A 37 7.24 23.70 -12.99
CA GLY A 37 7.34 22.36 -13.63
C GLY A 37 7.07 21.03 -12.90
N LEU A 38 7.04 20.94 -11.56
CA LEU A 38 7.13 19.64 -10.84
C LEU A 38 5.88 19.20 -10.06
N LEU A 39 4.69 19.68 -10.44
CA LEU A 39 3.42 19.24 -9.86
C LEU A 39 2.36 19.05 -10.95
N ARG A 40 1.80 17.84 -11.06
CA ARG A 40 0.52 17.60 -11.73
C ARG A 40 -0.51 17.06 -10.73
N SER A 41 -1.68 17.71 -10.74
CA SER A 41 -2.91 17.35 -10.02
C SER A 41 -2.75 16.98 -8.54
N VAL A 42 -3.00 17.97 -7.67
CA VAL A 42 -3.73 17.68 -6.44
C VAL A 42 -5.07 17.07 -6.88
N VAL A 43 -5.30 15.78 -6.57
CA VAL A 43 -6.64 15.21 -6.65
C VAL A 43 -7.51 16.00 -5.68
N ASN A 44 -8.62 16.57 -6.16
CA ASN A 44 -9.53 17.39 -5.35
C ASN A 44 -10.09 16.59 -4.17
N MET A 45 -9.37 16.65 -3.04
CA MET A 45 -9.86 16.25 -1.73
C MET A 45 -10.98 17.22 -1.32
N PRO A 46 -12.05 16.75 -0.66
CA PRO A 46 -13.10 17.63 -0.16
C PRO A 46 -12.50 18.71 0.75
N GLN A 47 -12.75 19.98 0.40
CA GLN A 47 -12.15 21.14 1.06
C GLN A 47 -12.63 21.26 2.52
N LYS A 48 -11.79 20.83 3.47
CA LYS A 48 -11.71 21.26 4.89
C LYS A 48 -10.63 20.43 5.61
N GLN A 49 -9.35 20.82 5.50
CA GLN A 49 -8.27 20.04 6.12
C GLN A 49 -6.94 20.81 6.32
N THR A 50 -6.81 21.49 7.46
CA THR A 50 -5.60 22.25 7.86
C THR A 50 -4.66 21.47 8.80
N SER A 51 -4.86 20.16 8.95
CA SER A 51 -4.22 19.30 9.97
C SER A 51 -3.16 18.34 9.42
N LYS A 52 -2.73 18.49 8.17
CA LYS A 52 -1.78 17.60 7.48
C LYS A 52 -0.77 18.39 6.65
N THR A 53 0.45 17.90 6.56
CA THR A 53 1.46 18.32 5.57
C THR A 53 1.83 17.12 4.72
N LEU A 54 1.80 17.26 3.39
CA LEU A 54 2.18 16.22 2.44
C LEU A 54 3.37 16.69 1.61
N PHE A 55 4.43 15.90 1.61
CA PHE A 55 5.54 15.98 0.67
C PHE A 55 5.44 14.79 -0.28
N LEU A 56 5.53 15.03 -1.58
CA LEU A 56 5.53 13.99 -2.60
C LEU A 56 6.66 14.28 -3.59
N PHE A 57 7.48 13.27 -3.85
CA PHE A 57 8.48 13.26 -4.90
C PHE A 57 8.05 12.22 -5.95
N ASP A 58 7.74 12.70 -7.14
CA ASP A 58 7.46 11.87 -8.30
C ASP A 58 8.79 11.42 -8.93
N LEU A 59 9.21 10.19 -8.63
CA LEU A 59 10.52 9.69 -9.03
C LEU A 59 10.56 9.16 -10.47
N ARG A 60 9.41 9.13 -11.17
CA ARG A 60 9.35 8.93 -12.63
C ARG A 60 10.06 10.06 -13.41
N GLN A 61 10.33 11.18 -12.76
CA GLN A 61 11.06 12.33 -13.30
C GLN A 61 12.57 12.27 -13.02
N CYS A 62 12.99 11.40 -12.10
CA CYS A 62 14.39 10.99 -11.97
C CYS A 62 14.65 9.85 -12.96
N ALA A 63 15.90 9.65 -13.37
CA ALA A 63 16.28 8.54 -14.25
C ALA A 63 16.30 7.17 -13.51
N LEU A 64 15.37 6.94 -12.57
CA LEU A 64 15.34 5.79 -11.66
C LEU A 64 14.31 4.76 -12.14
N GLY A 65 14.75 3.75 -12.89
CA GLY A 65 13.87 2.70 -13.37
C GLY A 65 13.07 2.05 -12.24
N GLY A 66 11.75 1.86 -12.45
CA GLY A 66 10.90 1.12 -11.52
C GLY A 66 10.61 1.76 -10.14
N ILE A 67 11.17 2.92 -9.78
CA ILE A 67 10.70 3.67 -8.61
C ILE A 67 9.67 4.69 -9.07
N MET A 68 8.45 4.62 -8.55
CA MET A 68 7.36 5.46 -9.01
C MET A 68 7.27 6.74 -8.18
N GLU A 69 7.12 6.59 -6.87
CA GLU A 69 6.76 7.68 -5.96
C GLU A 69 7.45 7.47 -4.61
N VAL A 70 7.99 8.54 -4.03
CA VAL A 70 8.41 8.57 -2.63
C VAL A 70 7.73 9.77 -1.97
N GLY A 71 6.97 9.54 -0.92
CA GLY A 71 6.25 10.61 -0.23
C GLY A 71 6.35 10.51 1.28
N SER A 72 6.00 11.61 1.96
CA SER A 72 5.89 11.68 3.41
C SER A 72 4.71 12.57 3.81
N ARG A 73 3.86 12.04 4.69
CA ARG A 73 2.67 12.68 5.21
C ARG A 73 2.82 12.83 6.73
N ARG A 74 2.87 14.07 7.19
CA ARG A 74 2.83 14.44 8.60
C ARG A 74 1.39 14.77 9.00
N ILE A 75 0.85 14.03 9.96
CA ILE A 75 -0.44 14.25 10.58
C ILE A 75 -0.20 15.10 11.84
N LEU A 76 -0.67 16.35 11.85
CA LEU A 76 -0.39 17.33 12.90
C LEU A 76 -1.44 17.33 14.03
N ARG A 77 -2.65 16.87 13.74
CA ARG A 77 -3.75 16.73 14.72
C ARG A 77 -4.48 15.42 14.47
N ALA A 78 -5.10 14.86 15.51
CA ALA A 78 -5.79 13.58 15.43
C ALA A 78 -6.92 13.61 14.37
N HIS A 79 -7.01 12.58 13.52
CA HIS A 79 -7.77 12.71 12.27
C HIS A 79 -8.25 11.40 11.62
N CYS A 80 -9.49 11.43 11.12
CA CYS A 80 -10.10 10.58 10.08
C CYS A 80 -10.45 11.47 8.85
N TYR A 81 -10.06 11.25 7.58
CA TYR A 81 -9.62 10.02 6.91
C TYR A 81 -8.54 10.21 5.82
N PHE A 82 -7.88 9.11 5.40
CA PHE A 82 -7.59 8.75 4.01
C PHE A 82 -8.24 7.38 3.71
N GLY A 83 -9.41 7.40 3.06
CA GLY A 83 -10.25 6.22 2.89
C GLY A 83 -9.60 5.08 2.07
N PRO A 84 -10.27 3.92 1.98
CA PRO A 84 -9.74 2.77 1.27
C PRO A 84 -9.40 3.11 -0.18
N HIS A 85 -8.23 2.69 -0.62
CA HIS A 85 -7.72 2.91 -1.96
C HIS A 85 -6.84 1.73 -2.38
N ILE A 86 -6.51 1.71 -3.67
CA ILE A 86 -5.81 0.61 -4.31
C ILE A 86 -4.88 1.16 -5.40
N HIS A 87 -3.65 0.68 -5.41
CA HIS A 87 -2.67 0.94 -6.48
C HIS A 87 -2.81 -0.10 -7.61
N GLY A 88 -2.37 0.26 -8.82
CA GLY A 88 -2.43 -0.62 -9.99
C GLY A 88 -1.79 -2.01 -9.84
N PRO A 89 -2.12 -2.96 -10.74
CA PRO A 89 -1.61 -4.36 -10.73
C PRO A 89 -0.10 -4.56 -10.60
N GLU A 90 0.70 -3.55 -10.92
CA GLU A 90 2.16 -3.62 -10.91
C GLU A 90 2.78 -2.66 -9.88
N ARG A 91 2.08 -2.31 -8.79
CA ARG A 91 2.54 -1.31 -7.79
C ARG A 91 2.61 -1.85 -6.36
N LEU A 92 3.81 -2.02 -5.83
CA LEU A 92 4.05 -2.42 -4.44
C LEU A 92 4.36 -1.18 -3.59
N GLU A 93 3.73 -1.03 -2.43
CA GLU A 93 4.02 0.09 -1.50
C GLU A 93 4.67 -0.41 -0.20
N LEU A 94 5.70 0.30 0.22
CA LEU A 94 6.31 0.21 1.54
C LEU A 94 5.88 1.43 2.37
N ALA A 95 4.90 1.25 3.27
CA ALA A 95 4.45 2.29 4.19
C ALA A 95 5.31 2.26 5.46
N ILE A 96 6.01 3.34 5.77
CA ILE A 96 7.03 3.44 6.82
C ILE A 96 6.61 4.51 7.82
N VAL A 97 6.32 4.14 9.06
CA VAL A 97 6.06 5.13 10.12
C VAL A 97 7.40 5.61 10.67
N THR A 98 7.75 6.87 10.37
CA THR A 98 9.01 7.49 10.80
C THR A 98 8.91 8.10 12.18
N ASP A 99 7.71 8.52 12.59
CA ASP A 99 7.38 9.11 13.89
C ASP A 99 5.94 8.77 14.33
N GLY A 100 5.73 8.62 15.64
CA GLY A 100 4.44 8.29 16.25
C GLY A 100 3.98 6.84 16.03
N HIS A 101 2.66 6.66 15.86
CA HIS A 101 1.98 5.38 15.68
C HIS A 101 0.79 5.56 14.74
N GLN A 102 0.55 4.58 13.87
CA GLN A 102 -0.65 4.51 13.03
C GLN A 102 -1.27 3.11 13.05
N THR A 103 -2.60 3.04 13.07
CA THR A 103 -3.29 1.81 12.68
C THR A 103 -3.67 1.91 11.21
N GLN A 104 -3.06 1.09 10.36
CA GLN A 104 -3.49 0.96 8.96
C GLN A 104 -4.34 -0.30 8.77
N VAL A 105 -5.12 -0.31 7.70
CA VAL A 105 -5.93 -1.46 7.30
C VAL A 105 -5.48 -1.88 5.91
N VAL A 106 -5.17 -3.15 5.73
CA VAL A 106 -4.88 -3.76 4.42
C VAL A 106 -5.82 -4.96 4.27
N ASN A 107 -6.59 -5.01 3.19
CA ASN A 107 -7.55 -6.09 2.93
C ASN A 107 -8.49 -6.36 4.13
N GLY A 108 -9.01 -5.27 4.74
CA GLY A 108 -9.86 -5.33 5.93
C GLY A 108 -9.14 -5.68 7.25
N ARG A 109 -7.91 -6.21 7.22
CA ARG A 109 -7.12 -6.52 8.40
C ARG A 109 -6.39 -5.30 8.94
N ARG A 110 -6.54 -5.04 10.25
CA ARG A 110 -5.83 -3.97 10.98
C ARG A 110 -4.37 -4.36 11.26
N TYR A 111 -3.48 -3.37 11.15
CA TYR A 111 -2.06 -3.44 11.46
C TYR A 111 -1.67 -2.18 12.24
N ASP A 112 -1.20 -2.36 13.47
CA ASP A 112 -0.68 -1.27 14.30
C ASP A 112 0.82 -1.12 14.01
N ILE A 113 1.18 0.00 13.37
CA ILE A 113 2.52 0.34 12.88
C ILE A 113 3.10 1.42 13.80
N LYS A 114 4.18 1.07 14.51
CA LYS A 114 4.90 2.01 15.38
C LYS A 114 6.03 2.70 14.60
N ALA A 115 6.56 3.79 15.12
CA ALA A 115 7.81 4.38 14.64
C ALA A 115 8.88 3.30 14.38
N ASN A 116 9.63 3.47 13.28
CA ASN A 116 10.62 2.54 12.75
C ASN A 116 10.07 1.17 12.31
N HIS A 117 8.80 1.08 11.93
CA HIS A 117 8.23 -0.11 11.29
C HIS A 117 7.81 0.19 9.85
N CYS A 118 7.89 -0.85 9.02
CA CYS A 118 7.37 -0.87 7.67
C CYS A 118 6.20 -1.85 7.58
N LEU A 119 5.15 -1.44 6.88
CA LEU A 119 4.06 -2.27 6.40
C LEU A 119 4.14 -2.39 4.87
N LEU A 120 4.26 -3.63 4.39
CA LEU A 120 4.19 -3.99 2.99
C LEU A 120 2.74 -4.11 2.52
N VAL A 121 2.40 -3.30 1.53
CA VAL A 121 1.18 -3.39 0.73
C VAL A 121 1.56 -3.98 -0.63
N ARG A 122 1.01 -5.14 -0.97
CA ARG A 122 1.27 -5.82 -2.23
C ARG A 122 0.47 -5.17 -3.37
N PRO A 123 0.88 -5.38 -4.63
CA PRO A 123 0.12 -4.91 -5.79
C PRO A 123 -1.35 -5.26 -5.70
N GLY A 124 -2.19 -4.24 -5.95
CA GLY A 124 -3.64 -4.28 -5.89
C GLY A 124 -4.28 -4.78 -4.58
N GLU A 125 -3.59 -4.74 -3.45
CA GLU A 125 -4.25 -4.84 -2.14
C GLU A 125 -4.93 -3.50 -1.80
N THR A 126 -6.13 -3.57 -1.21
CA THR A 126 -6.88 -2.39 -0.79
C THR A 126 -6.40 -1.98 0.60
N HIS A 127 -6.06 -0.70 0.80
CA HIS A 127 -5.51 -0.23 2.06
C HIS A 127 -5.80 1.25 2.37
N GLY A 128 -5.41 1.70 3.56
CA GLY A 128 -5.57 3.08 4.07
C GLY A 128 -5.55 3.13 5.60
N ASP A 129 -5.71 4.31 6.20
CA ASP A 129 -5.63 4.53 7.67
C ASP A 129 -6.98 4.26 8.41
N TYR A 130 -7.75 3.33 7.85
CA TYR A 130 -9.16 2.93 8.06
C TYR A 130 -9.76 2.80 9.49
N ASN A 131 -11.04 3.16 9.68
CA ASN A 131 -11.90 2.76 10.82
C ASN A 131 -11.41 3.07 12.25
N THR A 132 -10.50 4.05 12.43
CA THR A 132 -9.97 4.48 13.74
C THR A 132 -9.29 5.85 13.64
N THR A 133 -9.49 6.70 14.65
CA THR A 133 -8.83 8.01 14.71
C THR A 133 -7.32 7.83 14.82
N GLN A 134 -6.55 8.39 13.87
CA GLN A 134 -5.09 8.39 13.93
C GLN A 134 -4.60 9.46 14.89
N ALA A 135 -3.60 9.15 15.71
CA ALA A 135 -2.86 10.14 16.48
C ALA A 135 -1.89 10.93 15.57
N PRO A 136 -1.36 12.07 16.01
CA PRO A 136 -0.25 12.74 15.33
C PRO A 136 0.90 11.76 15.08
N SER A 137 1.37 11.74 13.84
CA SER A 137 2.32 10.74 13.32
C SER A 137 2.92 11.23 12.00
N THR A 138 4.05 10.65 11.62
CA THR A 138 4.62 10.83 10.28
C THR A 138 4.74 9.48 9.61
N VAL A 139 4.09 9.34 8.44
CA VAL A 139 4.17 8.15 7.59
C VAL A 139 4.76 8.53 6.25
N SER A 140 5.77 7.80 5.83
CA SER A 140 6.35 7.89 4.49
C SER A 140 5.97 6.65 3.68
N PHE A 141 5.99 6.76 2.36
CA PHE A 141 5.68 5.66 1.45
C PHE A 141 6.67 5.63 0.30
N VAL A 142 7.06 4.42 -0.11
CA VAL A 142 7.86 4.15 -1.32
C VAL A 142 7.05 3.23 -2.21
N VAL A 143 6.68 3.70 -3.40
CA VAL A 143 5.91 2.94 -4.39
C VAL A 143 6.84 2.43 -5.49
N LEU A 144 6.91 1.11 -5.63
CA LEU A 144 7.75 0.39 -6.57
C LEU A 144 6.92 -0.21 -7.70
N GLY A 145 7.36 0.00 -8.94
CA GLY A 145 6.87 -0.70 -10.13
C GLY A 145 7.42 -2.12 -10.18
N VAL A 146 6.55 -3.12 -10.10
CA VAL A 146 6.88 -4.55 -10.07
C VAL A 146 6.33 -5.28 -11.29
N THR A 147 7.08 -5.20 -12.38
CA THR A 147 6.65 -5.65 -13.71
C THR A 147 6.80 -7.15 -13.91
N ARG A 148 6.04 -7.69 -14.86
CA ARG A 148 6.12 -9.12 -15.21
C ARG A 148 7.46 -9.41 -15.92
N GLY A 149 8.40 -10.01 -15.21
CA GLY A 149 9.76 -10.29 -15.71
C GLY A 149 10.87 -9.40 -15.14
N GLY A 150 10.54 -8.43 -14.28
CA GLY A 150 11.50 -7.69 -13.43
C GLY A 150 12.53 -6.85 -14.19
N THR A 151 12.17 -6.24 -15.33
CA THR A 151 13.15 -5.84 -16.34
C THR A 151 13.92 -4.54 -16.05
N HIS A 152 13.45 -3.64 -15.17
CA HIS A 152 14.04 -2.30 -15.01
C HIS A 152 14.08 -1.73 -13.57
N LEU A 153 13.93 -2.54 -12.52
CA LEU A 153 13.98 -2.02 -11.14
C LEU A 153 15.38 -1.45 -10.84
N LEU A 154 15.42 -0.16 -10.47
CA LEU A 154 16.62 0.65 -10.18
C LEU A 154 17.70 0.61 -11.26
N ASN A 155 17.32 0.43 -12.54
CA ASN A 155 18.23 0.23 -13.67
C ASN A 155 19.28 -0.88 -13.42
N LEU A 156 19.00 -1.82 -12.52
CA LEU A 156 19.89 -2.94 -12.23
C LEU A 156 19.93 -3.89 -13.43
N ARG A 157 20.95 -4.75 -13.48
CA ARG A 157 20.99 -5.87 -14.43
C ARG A 157 19.70 -6.69 -14.26
N ARG A 158 19.14 -7.17 -15.38
CA ARG A 158 17.83 -7.86 -15.41
C ARG A 158 17.68 -8.96 -14.35
N ASP A 159 18.72 -9.76 -14.13
CA ASP A 159 18.67 -10.84 -13.13
C ASP A 159 18.68 -10.33 -11.69
N ASP A 160 19.41 -9.25 -11.41
CA ASP A 160 19.47 -8.63 -10.09
C ASP A 160 18.19 -7.83 -9.78
N ALA A 161 17.67 -7.09 -10.77
CA ALA A 161 16.36 -6.45 -10.70
C ALA A 161 15.24 -7.47 -10.42
N ARG A 162 15.26 -8.62 -11.10
CA ARG A 162 14.33 -9.73 -10.87
C ARG A 162 14.51 -10.34 -9.47
N ARG A 163 15.73 -10.65 -9.04
CA ARG A 163 16.02 -11.19 -7.69
C ARG A 163 15.50 -10.27 -6.59
N LEU A 164 15.75 -8.96 -6.71
CA LEU A 164 15.27 -7.97 -5.75
C LEU A 164 13.73 -7.88 -5.75
N GLN A 165 13.10 -7.88 -6.92
CA GLN A 165 11.63 -7.89 -7.04
C GLN A 165 10.99 -9.15 -6.44
N ASP A 166 11.53 -10.33 -6.75
CA ASP A 166 11.05 -11.62 -6.26
C ASP A 166 11.21 -11.68 -4.71
N ALA A 167 12.30 -11.16 -4.17
CA ALA A 167 12.51 -11.02 -2.72
C ALA A 167 11.52 -10.06 -2.06
N LEU A 168 11.35 -8.84 -2.60
CA LEU A 168 10.42 -7.82 -2.07
C LEU A 168 8.96 -8.29 -2.08
N THR A 169 8.52 -8.94 -3.17
CA THR A 169 7.15 -9.47 -3.28
C THR A 169 6.93 -10.70 -2.37
N GLY A 170 8.00 -11.47 -2.10
CA GLY A 170 8.03 -12.62 -1.19
C GLY A 170 8.09 -12.30 0.30
N ILE A 171 8.28 -11.04 0.72
CA ILE A 171 8.45 -10.62 2.12
C ILE A 171 7.34 -11.16 3.05
N SER A 172 7.76 -11.86 4.11
CA SER A 172 6.89 -12.33 5.19
C SER A 172 7.68 -12.40 6.52
N PRO A 173 7.23 -11.72 7.59
CA PRO A 173 5.94 -11.05 7.75
C PRO A 173 5.81 -9.74 6.97
N ARG A 174 4.58 -9.28 6.74
CA ARG A 174 4.33 -8.01 6.00
C ARG A 174 4.47 -6.75 6.85
N CYS A 175 4.44 -6.86 8.17
CA CYS A 175 4.69 -5.75 9.10
C CYS A 175 5.90 -6.14 9.95
N PHE A 176 6.93 -5.29 9.96
CA PHE A 176 8.21 -5.58 10.63
C PHE A 176 8.90 -4.29 11.05
N ARG A 177 9.75 -4.39 12.06
CA ARG A 177 10.67 -3.31 12.45
C ARG A 177 11.80 -3.21 11.43
N LEU A 178 12.18 -2.00 11.06
CA LEU A 178 13.35 -1.73 10.23
C LEU A 178 14.65 -1.89 11.04
N SER A 179 15.72 -2.38 10.38
CA SER A 179 17.09 -2.24 10.89
C SER A 179 17.44 -0.77 11.05
N ASP A 180 18.40 -0.46 11.92
CA ASP A 180 18.85 0.93 12.08
C ASP A 180 19.56 1.44 10.81
N ASP A 181 20.13 0.54 10.01
CA ASP A 181 20.69 0.85 8.68
C ASP A 181 19.61 1.13 7.64
N ALA A 182 18.55 0.31 7.56
CA ALA A 182 17.38 0.61 6.73
C ALA A 182 16.80 2.00 7.07
N ARG A 183 16.75 2.35 8.36
CA ARG A 183 16.29 3.67 8.81
C ARG A 183 17.23 4.79 8.38
N ARG A 184 18.54 4.66 8.65
CA ARG A 184 19.56 5.64 8.23
C ARG A 184 19.54 5.87 6.71
N LEU A 185 19.43 4.79 5.94
CA LEU A 185 19.33 4.85 4.47
C LEU A 185 18.05 5.56 4.02
N PHE A 186 16.90 5.28 4.64
CA PHE A 186 15.65 5.98 4.31
C PHE A 186 15.75 7.49 4.57
N ASP A 187 16.22 7.88 5.76
CA ASP A 187 16.39 9.30 6.11
C ASP A 187 17.42 9.98 5.18
N HIS A 188 18.47 9.26 4.75
CA HIS A 188 19.45 9.75 3.76
C HIS A 188 18.86 9.90 2.35
N ILE A 189 18.06 8.93 1.87
CA ILE A 189 17.34 9.02 0.60
C ILE A 189 16.47 10.27 0.56
N VAL A 190 15.72 10.56 1.63
CA VAL A 190 14.91 11.78 1.73
C VAL A 190 15.77 13.04 1.54
N VAL A 191 16.94 13.11 2.17
CA VAL A 191 17.89 14.23 1.99
C VAL A 191 18.39 14.32 0.54
N LEU A 192 18.73 13.19 -0.10
CA LEU A 192 19.14 13.17 -1.51
C LEU A 192 18.03 13.66 -2.44
N LEU A 193 16.78 13.25 -2.21
CA LEU A 193 15.61 13.71 -2.98
C LEU A 193 15.36 15.22 -2.83
N PHE A 194 15.52 15.78 -1.62
CA PHE A 194 15.44 17.23 -1.41
C PHE A 194 16.55 17.99 -2.16
N ARG A 195 17.80 17.50 -2.15
CA ARG A 195 18.90 18.09 -2.93
C ARG A 195 18.63 18.00 -4.44
N ARG A 196 18.16 16.83 -4.90
CA ARG A 196 17.86 16.57 -6.31
C ARG A 196 16.75 17.44 -6.88
N ARG A 197 15.81 17.87 -6.04
CA ARG A 197 14.76 18.85 -6.36
C ARG A 197 15.26 20.29 -6.44
N GLN A 198 16.34 20.64 -5.72
CA GLN A 198 16.98 21.96 -5.80
C GLN A 198 17.97 22.05 -6.98
N ALA A 199 18.58 20.92 -7.35
CA ALA A 199 19.36 20.78 -8.57
C ALA A 199 18.47 20.88 -9.82
N GLY A 200 19.05 21.36 -10.92
CA GLY A 200 18.37 21.41 -12.21
C GLY A 200 18.04 20.02 -12.79
N SER A 201 17.40 20.03 -13.95
CA SER A 201 17.21 18.83 -14.77
C SER A 201 18.56 18.23 -15.21
N GLY A 202 18.76 16.92 -15.01
CA GLY A 202 19.89 16.20 -15.62
C GLY A 202 21.11 15.93 -14.72
N ASP A 203 21.03 16.10 -13.41
CA ASP A 203 22.12 15.73 -12.50
C ASP A 203 22.24 14.20 -12.34
N ALA A 204 22.98 13.59 -13.27
CA ALA A 204 23.21 12.15 -13.31
C ALA A 204 23.97 11.62 -12.08
N LEU A 205 24.83 12.42 -11.44
CA LEU A 205 25.58 11.99 -10.25
C LEU A 205 24.65 11.91 -9.03
N GLN A 206 23.72 12.85 -8.87
CA GLN A 206 22.69 12.74 -7.84
C GLN A 206 21.71 11.61 -8.14
N ASP A 207 21.30 11.41 -9.40
CA ASP A 207 20.44 10.27 -9.78
C ASP A 207 21.14 8.93 -9.48
N MET A 208 22.44 8.78 -9.77
CA MET A 208 23.25 7.61 -9.37
C MET A 208 23.32 7.42 -7.84
N ALA A 209 23.51 8.51 -7.08
CA ALA A 209 23.55 8.45 -5.62
C ALA A 209 22.21 7.98 -5.02
N ILE A 210 21.07 8.48 -5.54
CA ILE A 210 19.74 8.04 -5.13
C ILE A 210 19.52 6.57 -5.53
N GLN A 211 19.94 6.17 -6.73
CA GLN A 211 19.82 4.78 -7.19
C GLN A 211 20.56 3.81 -6.26
N SER A 212 21.80 4.14 -5.88
CA SER A 212 22.64 3.34 -4.98
C SER A 212 22.08 3.28 -3.56
N ALA A 213 21.65 4.42 -3.01
CA ALA A 213 21.03 4.48 -1.69
C ALA A 213 19.71 3.69 -1.65
N MET A 214 18.87 3.80 -2.69
CA MET A 214 17.60 3.06 -2.80
C MET A 214 17.84 1.55 -3.00
N ALA A 215 18.84 1.13 -3.77
CA ALA A 215 19.18 -0.28 -3.94
C ALA A 215 19.60 -0.92 -2.61
N THR A 216 20.50 -0.25 -1.88
CA THR A 216 20.93 -0.67 -0.54
C THR A 216 19.76 -0.68 0.44
N PHE A 217 18.90 0.34 0.42
CA PHE A 217 17.70 0.41 1.25
C PHE A 217 16.73 -0.76 0.99
N LEU A 218 16.44 -1.09 -0.27
CA LEU A 218 15.53 -2.19 -0.60
C LEU A 218 16.12 -3.56 -0.22
N ALA A 219 17.44 -3.75 -0.28
CA ALA A 219 18.11 -4.93 0.25
C ALA A 219 17.98 -5.00 1.79
N GLU A 220 18.17 -3.88 2.48
CA GLU A 220 17.97 -3.77 3.94
C GLU A 220 16.51 -3.96 4.38
N ILE A 221 15.53 -3.59 3.55
CA ILE A 221 14.11 -3.91 3.74
C ILE A 221 13.89 -5.43 3.73
N VAL A 222 14.46 -6.14 2.75
CA VAL A 222 14.38 -7.61 2.67
C VAL A 222 15.07 -8.26 3.87
N SER A 223 16.25 -7.77 4.26
CA SER A 223 17.00 -8.24 5.45
C SER A 223 16.21 -8.03 6.75
N SER A 224 15.66 -6.83 6.95
CA SER A 224 14.83 -6.48 8.11
C SER A 224 13.61 -7.42 8.24
N ALA A 225 12.93 -7.70 7.12
CA ALA A 225 11.79 -8.60 7.08
C ALA A 225 12.18 -10.07 7.31
N ALA A 226 13.33 -10.52 6.78
CA ALA A 226 13.81 -11.89 6.96
C ALA A 226 14.12 -12.21 8.43
N ASN A 227 14.66 -11.23 9.16
CA ASN A 227 14.99 -11.32 10.58
C ASN A 227 13.80 -11.04 11.52
N ALA A 228 12.65 -10.60 10.99
CA ALA A 228 11.49 -10.26 11.81
C ALA A 228 10.75 -11.50 12.35
N PRO A 229 10.24 -11.46 13.60
CA PRO A 229 9.43 -12.54 14.15
C PRO A 229 8.20 -12.83 13.28
N ARG A 230 8.13 -14.04 12.71
CA ARG A 230 6.98 -14.48 11.91
C ARG A 230 5.80 -14.84 12.83
N PRO A 231 4.64 -14.18 12.73
CA PRO A 231 3.43 -14.62 13.41
C PRO A 231 3.10 -16.04 12.94
N ARG A 232 3.03 -17.00 13.87
CA ARG A 232 2.53 -18.35 13.58
C ARG A 232 1.02 -18.33 13.76
N PRO A 233 0.21 -18.47 12.69
CA PRO A 233 -1.23 -18.59 12.84
C PRO A 233 -1.55 -19.84 13.67
N ALA A 234 -2.65 -19.82 14.41
CA ALA A 234 -3.11 -21.00 15.13
C ALA A 234 -3.20 -22.23 14.18
N PRO A 235 -2.86 -23.45 14.62
CA PRO A 235 -2.83 -24.62 13.74
C PRO A 235 -4.15 -24.89 13.02
N TRP A 236 -5.29 -24.63 13.67
CA TRP A 236 -6.62 -24.74 13.05
C TRP A 236 -6.79 -23.76 11.87
N LEU A 237 -6.33 -22.51 12.03
CA LEU A 237 -6.44 -21.50 10.97
C LEU A 237 -5.54 -21.89 9.81
N THR A 238 -4.32 -22.35 10.08
CA THR A 238 -3.40 -22.86 9.04
C THR A 238 -4.01 -24.00 8.23
N ARG A 239 -4.76 -24.93 8.87
CA ARG A 239 -5.52 -25.98 8.16
C ARG A 239 -6.64 -25.40 7.28
N VAL A 240 -7.45 -24.50 7.84
CA VAL A 240 -8.58 -23.88 7.11
C VAL A 240 -8.09 -23.07 5.91
N LEU A 241 -7.05 -22.24 6.06
CA LEU A 241 -6.50 -21.45 4.95
C LEU A 241 -5.95 -22.36 3.85
N ARG A 242 -5.20 -23.42 4.20
CA ARG A 242 -4.71 -24.41 3.24
C ARG A 242 -5.85 -25.13 2.52
N HIS A 243 -6.95 -25.44 3.21
CA HIS A 243 -8.12 -26.08 2.61
C HIS A 243 -8.86 -25.15 1.65
N ILE A 244 -8.98 -23.86 1.97
CA ILE A 244 -9.52 -22.83 1.07
C ILE A 244 -8.61 -22.67 -0.17
N ASP A 245 -7.29 -22.54 0.02
CA ASP A 245 -6.35 -22.34 -1.08
C ASP A 245 -6.29 -23.55 -2.03
N ALA A 246 -6.36 -24.76 -1.50
CA ALA A 246 -6.35 -26.00 -2.29
C ALA A 246 -7.63 -26.22 -3.12
N ASN A 247 -8.77 -25.66 -2.69
CA ASN A 247 -10.08 -25.88 -3.32
C ASN A 247 -10.77 -24.52 -3.60
N ILE A 248 -10.02 -23.53 -4.08
CA ILE A 248 -10.48 -22.12 -4.13
C ILE A 248 -11.71 -21.88 -5.03
N ALA A 249 -11.94 -22.74 -6.01
CA ALA A 249 -13.12 -22.71 -6.89
C ALA A 249 -14.39 -23.30 -6.22
N ASP A 250 -14.24 -24.08 -5.14
CA ASP A 250 -15.33 -24.78 -4.49
C ASP A 250 -16.21 -23.85 -3.65
N HIS A 251 -17.46 -24.24 -3.48
CA HIS A 251 -18.44 -23.51 -2.68
C HIS A 251 -18.44 -24.07 -1.26
N PHE A 252 -17.79 -23.36 -0.33
CA PHE A 252 -17.77 -23.73 1.08
C PHE A 252 -18.97 -23.13 1.83
N SER A 253 -19.63 -23.92 2.68
CA SER A 253 -20.43 -23.36 3.77
C SER A 253 -19.55 -23.07 4.99
N VAL A 254 -20.05 -22.20 5.88
CA VAL A 254 -19.41 -21.94 7.18
C VAL A 254 -19.28 -23.22 8.02
N LYS A 255 -20.22 -24.17 7.86
CA LYS A 255 -20.23 -25.46 8.56
C LYS A 255 -19.07 -26.35 8.13
N ASP A 256 -18.71 -26.33 6.85
CA ASP A 256 -17.62 -27.14 6.29
C ASP A 256 -16.27 -26.64 6.79
N LEU A 257 -16.04 -25.32 6.72
CA LEU A 257 -14.81 -24.71 7.23
C LEU A 257 -14.69 -24.83 8.76
N ALA A 258 -15.80 -24.76 9.49
CA ALA A 258 -15.82 -25.01 10.94
C ALA A 258 -15.46 -26.46 11.28
N LYS A 259 -15.90 -27.44 10.47
CA LYS A 259 -15.49 -28.84 10.60
C LYS A 259 -13.97 -29.01 10.37
N VAL A 260 -13.39 -28.33 9.38
CA VAL A 260 -11.92 -28.32 9.13
C VAL A 260 -11.14 -27.64 10.28
N ALA A 261 -11.72 -26.61 10.89
CA ALA A 261 -11.17 -25.98 12.09
C ALA A 261 -11.20 -26.92 13.31
N GLY A 262 -12.24 -27.76 13.41
CA GLY A 262 -12.57 -28.55 14.60
C GLY A 262 -13.38 -27.74 15.62
N ALA A 263 -14.27 -26.87 15.16
CA ALA A 263 -15.03 -25.94 16.00
C ALA A 263 -16.52 -25.84 15.59
N SER A 264 -17.35 -25.25 16.47
CA SER A 264 -18.74 -24.93 16.11
C SER A 264 -18.79 -23.78 15.08
N PRO A 265 -19.82 -23.70 14.21
CA PRO A 265 -19.91 -22.66 13.17
C PRO A 265 -19.85 -21.22 13.71
N SER A 266 -20.52 -20.96 14.84
CA SER A 266 -20.54 -19.62 15.47
C SER A 266 -19.17 -19.23 16.03
N TYR A 267 -18.49 -20.16 16.73
CA TYR A 267 -17.14 -19.93 17.24
C TYR A 267 -16.15 -19.73 16.09
N PHE A 268 -16.20 -20.60 15.07
CA PHE A 268 -15.38 -20.49 13.87
C PHE A 268 -15.57 -19.14 13.18
N MET A 269 -16.80 -18.70 12.93
CA MET A 269 -17.09 -17.40 12.29
C MET A 269 -16.46 -16.23 13.06
N ALA A 270 -16.70 -16.16 14.38
CA ALA A 270 -16.19 -15.08 15.22
C ALA A 270 -14.66 -15.11 15.29
N LYS A 271 -14.08 -16.28 15.53
CA LYS A 271 -12.63 -16.44 15.70
C LYS A 271 -11.87 -16.26 14.38
N PHE A 272 -12.40 -16.76 13.26
CA PHE A 272 -11.83 -16.52 11.92
C PHE A 272 -11.81 -15.02 11.58
N LYS A 273 -12.89 -14.28 11.88
CA LYS A 273 -12.92 -12.83 11.68
C LYS A 273 -11.94 -12.09 12.61
N GLN A 274 -11.77 -12.54 13.85
CA GLN A 274 -10.78 -11.99 14.77
C GLN A 274 -9.34 -12.16 14.25
N GLU A 275 -8.99 -13.35 13.74
CA GLU A 275 -7.62 -13.65 13.28
C GLU A 275 -7.28 -13.11 11.89
N THR A 276 -8.26 -13.07 10.98
CA THR A 276 -8.05 -12.66 9.57
C THR A 276 -8.48 -11.23 9.27
N GLY A 277 -9.39 -10.65 10.05
CA GLY A 277 -10.07 -9.37 9.76
C GLY A 277 -11.35 -9.51 8.90
N LEU A 278 -11.54 -10.65 8.22
CA LEU A 278 -12.61 -10.86 7.24
C LEU A 278 -13.59 -11.97 7.68
N SER A 279 -14.81 -11.97 7.14
CA SER A 279 -15.64 -13.18 7.25
C SER A 279 -15.05 -14.29 6.38
N PRO A 280 -15.31 -15.59 6.65
CA PRO A 280 -14.83 -16.69 5.82
C PRO A 280 -15.21 -16.53 4.34
N ASN A 281 -16.43 -16.06 4.06
CA ASN A 281 -16.89 -15.82 2.69
C ASN A 281 -16.15 -14.65 2.04
N ASP A 282 -15.96 -13.54 2.74
CA ASP A 282 -15.23 -12.37 2.20
C ASP A 282 -13.76 -12.72 1.94
N TYR A 283 -13.16 -13.55 2.81
CA TYR A 283 -11.82 -14.09 2.63
C TYR A 283 -11.71 -14.96 1.37
N ILE A 284 -12.65 -15.88 1.15
CA ILE A 284 -12.70 -16.71 -0.07
C ILE A 284 -12.85 -15.82 -1.31
N TYR A 285 -13.77 -14.84 -1.30
CA TYR A 285 -13.92 -13.92 -2.41
C TYR A 285 -12.65 -13.10 -2.65
N GLU A 286 -12.01 -12.58 -1.61
CA GLU A 286 -10.75 -11.84 -1.73
C GLU A 286 -9.65 -12.71 -2.35
N HIS A 287 -9.45 -13.94 -1.87
CA HIS A 287 -8.51 -14.89 -2.45
C HIS A 287 -8.83 -15.19 -3.92
N ARG A 288 -10.10 -15.47 -4.25
CA ARG A 288 -10.54 -15.63 -5.65
C ARG A 288 -10.21 -14.40 -6.50
N ILE A 289 -10.45 -13.18 -6.01
CA ILE A 289 -10.09 -11.95 -6.72
C ILE A 289 -8.56 -11.80 -6.82
N MET A 290 -7.77 -12.16 -5.82
CA MET A 290 -6.31 -12.18 -5.90
C MET A 290 -5.79 -13.14 -6.98
N PHE A 291 -6.38 -14.33 -7.13
CA PHE A 291 -6.10 -15.23 -8.25
C PHE A 291 -6.56 -14.66 -9.59
N ALA A 292 -7.78 -14.11 -9.66
CA ALA A 292 -8.31 -13.47 -10.87
C ALA A 292 -7.39 -12.36 -11.39
N ARG A 293 -6.85 -11.53 -10.48
CA ARG A 293 -5.91 -10.46 -10.80
C ARG A 293 -4.60 -10.98 -11.40
N LYS A 294 -4.11 -12.16 -10.96
CA LYS A 294 -2.95 -12.84 -11.58
C LYS A 294 -3.30 -13.41 -12.96
N LEU A 295 -4.47 -14.02 -13.11
CA LEU A 295 -4.93 -14.60 -14.38
C LEU A 295 -5.18 -13.54 -15.44
N LEU A 296 -5.86 -12.43 -15.10
CA LEU A 296 -6.15 -11.33 -16.02
C LEU A 296 -4.92 -10.55 -16.52
N ARG A 297 -3.74 -10.69 -15.87
CA ARG A 297 -2.45 -10.19 -16.40
C ARG A 297 -1.91 -11.01 -17.57
N ARG A 298 -2.58 -12.10 -17.97
CA ARG A 298 -2.30 -12.86 -19.19
C ARG A 298 -3.03 -12.23 -20.38
N PRO A 299 -2.35 -11.80 -21.47
CA PRO A 299 -3.00 -11.17 -22.62
C PRO A 299 -4.16 -11.98 -23.21
N GLU A 300 -4.01 -13.31 -23.22
CA GLU A 300 -4.94 -14.31 -23.74
C GLU A 300 -6.13 -14.62 -22.81
N ALA A 301 -6.09 -14.20 -21.54
CA ALA A 301 -7.13 -14.55 -20.57
C ALA A 301 -8.48 -13.89 -20.88
N ARG A 302 -9.46 -14.72 -21.22
CA ARG A 302 -10.87 -14.32 -21.36
C ARG A 302 -11.48 -14.14 -19.97
N ILE A 303 -12.12 -12.99 -19.74
CA ILE A 303 -12.79 -12.65 -18.47
C ILE A 303 -13.82 -13.73 -18.07
N THR A 304 -14.52 -14.29 -19.04
CA THR A 304 -15.49 -15.39 -18.87
C THR A 304 -14.82 -16.66 -18.35
N SER A 305 -13.72 -17.09 -18.97
CA SER A 305 -12.96 -18.27 -18.54
C SER A 305 -12.42 -18.10 -17.12
N VAL A 306 -11.86 -16.92 -16.79
CA VAL A 306 -11.35 -16.61 -15.44
C VAL A 306 -12.48 -16.64 -14.39
N ALA A 307 -13.69 -16.20 -14.74
CA ALA A 307 -14.84 -16.28 -13.85
C ALA A 307 -15.21 -17.75 -13.52
N HIS A 308 -15.27 -18.62 -14.54
CA HIS A 308 -15.60 -20.03 -14.35
C HIS A 308 -14.49 -20.81 -13.63
N GLU A 309 -13.21 -20.58 -13.98
CA GLU A 309 -12.04 -21.19 -13.33
C GLU A 309 -12.00 -20.93 -11.81
N LEU A 310 -12.55 -19.79 -11.37
CA LEU A 310 -12.59 -19.37 -9.97
C LEU A 310 -13.96 -19.61 -9.31
N GLY A 311 -14.80 -20.45 -9.90
CA GLY A 311 -16.06 -20.88 -9.32
C GLY A 311 -17.11 -19.77 -9.18
N PHE A 312 -17.10 -18.75 -10.05
CA PHE A 312 -18.21 -17.80 -10.14
C PHE A 312 -19.31 -18.33 -11.06
N SER A 313 -20.56 -18.23 -10.59
CA SER A 313 -21.75 -18.66 -11.33
C SER A 313 -21.98 -17.92 -12.67
N SER A 314 -21.44 -16.72 -12.84
CA SER A 314 -21.45 -16.00 -14.11
C SER A 314 -20.37 -14.92 -14.19
N SER A 315 -20.04 -14.50 -15.40
CA SER A 315 -19.15 -13.37 -15.66
C SER A 315 -19.65 -12.05 -15.07
N GLN A 316 -20.97 -11.87 -14.98
CA GLN A 316 -21.60 -10.68 -14.38
C GLN A 316 -21.43 -10.66 -12.86
N HIS A 317 -21.61 -11.82 -12.20
CA HIS A 317 -21.33 -11.99 -10.79
C HIS A 317 -19.83 -11.76 -10.50
N PHE A 318 -18.94 -12.35 -11.30
CA PHE A 318 -17.51 -12.12 -11.22
C PHE A 318 -17.13 -10.64 -11.39
N ALA A 319 -17.60 -9.96 -12.43
CA ALA A 319 -17.27 -8.56 -12.68
C ALA A 319 -17.77 -7.63 -11.56
N THR A 320 -18.94 -7.94 -10.98
CA THR A 320 -19.49 -7.22 -9.83
C THR A 320 -18.61 -7.42 -8.58
N ALA A 321 -18.23 -8.66 -8.27
CA ALA A 321 -17.34 -8.96 -7.15
C ALA A 321 -15.94 -8.33 -7.35
N PHE A 322 -15.36 -8.48 -8.54
CA PHE A 322 -14.04 -7.93 -8.88
C PHE A 322 -14.02 -6.41 -8.74
N LYS A 323 -15.06 -5.70 -9.21
CA LYS A 323 -15.19 -4.25 -9.00
C LYS A 323 -15.43 -3.88 -7.54
N ARG A 324 -16.14 -4.71 -6.77
CA ARG A 324 -16.33 -4.53 -5.31
C ARG A 324 -15.05 -4.67 -4.50
N PHE A 325 -14.09 -5.51 -4.92
CA PHE A 325 -12.82 -5.68 -4.19
C PHE A 325 -11.67 -4.82 -4.72
N THR A 326 -11.71 -4.40 -5.99
CA THR A 326 -10.59 -3.67 -6.63
C THR A 326 -10.94 -2.26 -7.10
N GLY A 327 -12.20 -1.81 -7.01
CA GLY A 327 -12.66 -0.56 -7.62
C GLY A 327 -12.77 -0.57 -9.15
N PHE A 328 -12.03 -1.46 -9.82
CA PHE A 328 -11.96 -1.57 -11.28
C PHE A 328 -12.85 -2.69 -11.80
N SER A 329 -13.45 -2.53 -12.98
CA SER A 329 -13.94 -3.70 -13.72
C SER A 329 -12.75 -4.58 -14.16
N PRO A 330 -12.95 -5.89 -14.41
CA PRO A 330 -11.90 -6.77 -14.93
C PRO A 330 -11.22 -6.21 -16.20
N ALA A 331 -11.99 -5.55 -17.09
CA ALA A 331 -11.48 -4.92 -18.30
C ALA A 331 -10.70 -3.62 -18.02
N GLN A 332 -11.09 -2.84 -17.02
CA GLN A 332 -10.31 -1.68 -16.57
C GLN A 332 -8.99 -2.14 -15.94
N TYR A 333 -9.02 -3.16 -15.10
CA TYR A 333 -7.83 -3.71 -14.43
C TYR A 333 -6.76 -4.20 -15.42
N ARG A 334 -7.18 -4.79 -16.55
CA ARG A 334 -6.29 -5.18 -17.65
C ARG A 334 -5.56 -4.02 -18.34
N ARG A 335 -5.97 -2.76 -18.13
CA ARG A 335 -5.36 -1.55 -18.71
C ARG A 335 -4.33 -0.89 -17.75
N ASP A 336 -3.92 -1.59 -16.70
CA ASP A 336 -3.03 -1.12 -15.61
C ASP A 336 -3.33 0.32 -15.13
N PRO A 337 -4.52 0.54 -14.54
CA PRO A 337 -4.91 1.84 -14.04
C PRO A 337 -4.06 2.20 -12.80
N ALA A 338 -3.53 3.42 -12.80
CA ALA A 338 -2.53 3.86 -11.82
C ALA A 338 -2.97 3.68 -10.35
N TRP A 339 -4.17 4.17 -10.02
CA TRP A 339 -4.70 4.24 -8.66
C TRP A 339 -6.20 4.52 -8.71
N VAL A 340 -6.95 4.05 -7.70
CA VAL A 340 -8.36 4.44 -7.48
C VAL A 340 -8.63 4.65 -5.98
N TYR A 341 -9.34 5.75 -5.68
CA TYR A 341 -10.03 5.95 -4.42
C TYR A 341 -11.36 5.19 -4.41
N LEU A 342 -11.59 4.38 -3.39
CA LEU A 342 -12.80 3.54 -3.32
C LEU A 342 -13.97 4.24 -2.60
N GLY A 343 -13.68 5.32 -1.86
CA GLY A 343 -14.65 6.05 -1.04
C GLY A 343 -14.75 5.53 0.40
N PRO A 344 -15.15 6.36 1.38
CA PRO A 344 -15.21 5.96 2.79
C PRO A 344 -16.19 4.80 3.04
N ASP A 345 -17.34 4.80 2.36
CA ASP A 345 -18.40 3.80 2.54
C ASP A 345 -18.15 2.46 1.85
N HIS A 346 -17.12 2.35 1.02
CA HIS A 346 -16.81 1.15 0.23
C HIS A 346 -16.78 -0.10 1.11
N ILE A 347 -16.16 0.03 2.29
CA ILE A 347 -16.00 -1.04 3.26
C ILE A 347 -17.11 -1.04 4.32
N LEU A 348 -17.77 0.10 4.60
CA LEU A 348 -18.91 0.14 5.53
C LEU A 348 -20.12 -0.67 5.03
N SER A 349 -20.25 -0.84 3.71
CA SER A 349 -21.22 -1.78 3.11
C SER A 349 -21.04 -3.25 3.57
N HIS A 350 -19.84 -3.63 4.02
CA HIS A 350 -19.49 -4.98 4.47
C HIS A 350 -19.71 -5.19 5.99
N LEU A 351 -19.91 -4.12 6.77
CA LEU A 351 -20.19 -4.21 8.21
C LEU A 351 -21.68 -4.01 8.54
N ARG A 352 -22.45 -3.25 7.74
CA ARG A 352 -23.85 -2.94 8.03
C ARG A 352 -24.88 -3.99 7.58
N LYS A 353 -24.57 -4.87 6.63
CA LYS A 353 -25.58 -5.74 5.97
C LYS A 353 -26.02 -7.01 6.73
N LYS A 354 -25.74 -7.13 8.05
CA LYS A 354 -26.21 -8.25 8.89
C LYS A 354 -26.56 -7.84 10.34
N SER A 355 -27.32 -6.76 10.51
CA SER A 355 -27.93 -6.42 11.82
C SER A 355 -29.42 -6.01 11.71
N THR A 356 -30.09 -6.40 10.63
CA THR A 356 -31.52 -6.14 10.41
C THR A 356 -32.21 -7.41 9.91
N HIS A 357 -32.29 -8.40 10.80
CA HIS A 357 -33.32 -9.46 10.86
C HIS A 357 -33.17 -10.15 12.23
N ALA A 358 -33.79 -9.51 13.21
CA ALA A 358 -34.23 -10.06 14.49
C ALA A 358 -35.67 -9.55 14.67
#